data_AF-A0A238K8M3-F1
#
_entry.id   AF-A0A238K8M3-F1
#
_cell.length_a   1.000
_cell.length_b   1.000
_cell.length_c   1.000
_cell.angle_alpha   90.00
_cell.angle_beta   90.00
_cell.angle_gamma   90.00
#
_symmetry.space_group_name_H-M   'P 1'
#
loop_
_entity.id
_entity.type
_entity.pdbx_description
1 polymer ?
#
loop_
_entity_poly.entity_id
_entity_poly.type
_entity_poly.pdbx_seq_one_letter_code
_entity_poly.pdbx_strand_id
1 'polypeptide(L)'
;MDALAFRFILAGLAVGPAAVATVLPASGVLVPLGLVVGGAGSAWALFVSLRDGKQHPRRRGPALLTPATLRRRPRDLPPIGDQRRALAETLVAAVDLRTEPDAPPTRATAVARILARVLDSWQMADTADLPRDLTITLTLLERLLTADPGEAGRIAQMFRRPDLVLALRDEIDEVAQVRAAYDRAFAAFQATRVVQAADPAPRDLVEAFLSMGVPDIDLWHRIVTEHDPDSPALRRAALWCVLQPQCDRATVAAYLARVTHEGQLTRAARRGDRAYLDRVARVIRNYNAGAYTRQELAFVPAAGAAQSQAEELDALADLTRTPRLPDPHCAVIALDGRKPRPRPAWDLANGRLVRPPMRADYL
;
A
#
# COMPACT_ATOMS: atom_id res chain seq x y z
N MET A 1 -38.09 6.09 22.04
CA MET A 1 -36.66 6.44 22.16
C MET A 1 -36.37 7.44 21.07
N ASP A 2 -36.22 8.70 21.47
CA ASP A 2 -36.42 9.87 20.61
C ASP A 2 -35.24 10.16 19.69
N ALA A 3 -35.54 10.71 18.51
CA ALA A 3 -34.61 11.02 17.43
C ALA A 3 -33.44 11.95 17.80
N LEU A 4 -33.50 12.58 18.98
CA LEU A 4 -32.42 13.39 19.55
C LEU A 4 -31.30 12.55 20.17
N ALA A 5 -31.59 11.38 20.74
CA ALA A 5 -30.55 10.47 21.26
C ALA A 5 -29.72 9.85 20.12
N PHE A 6 -30.33 9.66 18.94
CA PHE A 6 -29.68 9.10 17.76
C PHE A 6 -28.68 10.09 17.12
N ARG A 7 -28.95 11.40 17.20
CA ARG A 7 -28.03 12.44 16.70
C ARG A 7 -26.82 12.65 17.62
N PHE A 8 -26.94 12.41 18.93
CA PHE A 8 -25.80 12.47 19.85
C PHE A 8 -24.85 11.28 19.71
N ILE A 9 -25.35 10.09 19.36
CA ILE A 9 -24.51 8.91 19.09
C ILE A 9 -23.77 9.04 17.75
N LEU A 10 -24.38 9.67 16.74
CA LEU A 10 -23.72 9.95 15.45
C LEU A 10 -22.73 11.12 15.52
N ALA A 11 -22.99 12.16 16.33
CA ALA A 11 -22.04 13.26 16.53
C ALA A 11 -20.84 12.85 17.40
N GLY A 12 -21.04 11.93 18.37
CA GLY A 12 -19.96 11.38 19.20
C GLY A 12 -18.98 10.48 18.46
N LEU A 13 -19.39 9.86 17.34
CA LEU A 13 -18.53 8.98 16.53
C LEU A 13 -17.82 9.69 15.37
N ALA A 14 -18.19 10.94 15.06
CA ALA A 14 -17.61 11.72 13.96
C ALA A 14 -16.53 12.73 14.41
N VAL A 15 -16.37 12.99 15.72
CA VAL A 15 -15.37 13.94 16.26
C VAL A 15 -14.23 13.22 17.02
N GLY A 16 -14.20 11.89 16.98
CA GLY A 16 -13.33 11.06 17.83
C GLY A 16 -11.86 10.79 17.44
N PRO A 17 -11.28 11.26 16.32
CA PRO A 17 -9.81 11.15 16.13
C PRO A 17 -9.03 12.47 16.19
N ALA A 18 -9.66 13.63 16.40
CA ALA A 18 -8.97 14.93 16.23
C ALA A 18 -8.48 15.61 17.53
N ALA A 19 -8.66 15.04 18.72
CA ALA A 19 -8.40 15.75 19.99
C ALA A 19 -7.43 15.05 20.98
N VAL A 20 -6.53 14.15 20.53
CA VAL A 20 -5.51 13.54 21.42
C VAL A 20 -4.07 13.88 21.01
N ALA A 21 -3.86 14.88 20.14
CA ALA A 21 -2.51 15.29 19.70
C ALA A 21 -1.88 16.43 20.52
N THR A 22 -2.50 16.92 21.59
CA THR A 22 -1.90 17.97 22.42
C THR A 22 -1.96 17.60 23.89
N VAL A 23 -0.87 16.98 24.36
CA VAL A 23 -0.20 17.12 25.67
C VAL A 23 0.54 15.80 25.93
N LEU A 24 1.79 15.73 25.48
CA LEU A 24 2.77 14.82 26.08
C LEU A 24 3.34 15.50 27.33
N PRO A 25 3.79 14.71 28.31
CA PRO A 25 5.22 14.75 28.55
C PRO A 25 5.86 13.35 28.49
N ALA A 26 7.12 13.38 28.08
CA ALA A 26 7.99 12.24 27.85
C ALA A 26 8.32 11.47 29.14
N SER A 27 8.11 10.15 29.15
CA SER A 27 9.01 9.16 29.77
C SER A 27 8.45 7.74 29.64
N GLY A 28 9.31 6.82 29.18
CA GLY A 28 9.42 5.44 29.65
C GLY A 28 8.24 4.46 29.56
N VAL A 29 8.47 3.40 28.77
CA VAL A 29 8.04 2.00 29.02
C VAL A 29 6.61 1.60 28.61
N LEU A 30 6.58 0.59 27.72
CA LEU A 30 5.50 -0.37 27.40
C LEU A 30 4.14 0.19 26.93
N VAL A 31 3.92 0.17 25.61
CA VAL A 31 2.58 0.00 25.03
C VAL A 31 2.64 -1.04 23.90
N PRO A 32 1.98 -2.20 24.04
CA PRO A 32 1.81 -3.15 22.94
C PRO A 32 0.63 -2.71 22.04
N LEU A 33 0.80 -2.89 20.73
CA LEU A 33 -0.24 -3.14 19.72
C LEU A 33 -1.61 -2.46 19.93
N GLY A 34 -1.80 -1.30 19.31
CA GLY A 34 -3.09 -0.63 19.23
C GLY A 34 -3.22 0.25 18.00
N LEU A 35 -3.01 -0.30 16.81
CA LEU A 35 -3.09 0.47 15.56
C LEU A 35 -3.61 -0.36 14.37
N VAL A 36 -4.83 -0.91 14.50
CA VAL A 36 -5.76 -1.17 13.37
C VAL A 36 -7.20 -1.16 13.90
N VAL A 37 -7.72 0.01 14.33
CA VAL A 37 -9.15 0.16 14.72
C VAL A 37 -9.89 1.20 13.86
N GLY A 38 -9.24 1.76 12.83
CA GLY A 38 -9.89 2.69 11.90
C GLY A 38 -10.99 2.05 11.02
N GLY A 39 -10.86 0.77 10.66
CA GLY A 39 -11.82 0.06 9.78
C GLY A 39 -12.84 -0.83 10.49
N ALA A 40 -12.76 -0.99 11.82
CA ALA A 40 -13.73 -1.81 12.56
C ALA A 40 -15.08 -1.11 12.75
N GLY A 41 -15.12 0.23 12.64
CA GLY A 41 -16.33 1.03 12.85
C GLY A 41 -17.35 0.94 11.71
N SER A 42 -16.90 0.85 10.45
CA SER A 42 -17.77 0.78 9.25
C SER A 42 -18.47 -0.57 9.13
N ALA A 43 -17.72 -1.66 9.30
CA ALA A 43 -18.26 -3.02 9.35
C ALA A 43 -19.22 -3.25 10.53
N TRP A 44 -19.00 -2.59 11.67
CA TRP A 44 -19.91 -2.63 12.82
C TRP A 44 -21.17 -1.78 12.60
N ALA A 45 -21.06 -0.59 11.98
CA ALA A 45 -22.20 0.25 11.62
C ALA A 45 -23.11 -0.40 10.57
N LEU A 46 -22.52 -1.13 9.62
CA LEU A 46 -23.18 -2.05 8.70
C LEU A 46 -24.05 -3.08 9.45
N PHE A 47 -23.49 -3.65 10.51
CA PHE A 47 -24.12 -4.69 11.31
C PHE A 47 -25.31 -4.18 12.14
N VAL A 48 -25.18 -2.99 12.76
CA VAL A 48 -26.28 -2.36 13.50
C VAL A 48 -27.43 -2.01 12.56
N SER A 49 -27.13 -1.58 11.33
CA SER A 49 -28.16 -1.27 10.33
C SER A 49 -28.89 -2.50 9.77
N LEU A 50 -28.25 -3.69 9.78
CA LEU A 50 -28.91 -4.97 9.42
C LEU A 50 -29.74 -5.55 10.56
N ARG A 51 -29.41 -5.19 11.81
CA ARG A 51 -30.08 -5.70 13.01
C ARG A 51 -31.33 -4.90 13.39
N ASP A 52 -31.42 -3.63 12.97
CA ASP A 52 -32.53 -2.74 13.34
C ASP A 52 -33.70 -2.80 12.34
N GLY A 53 -34.24 -4.00 12.20
CA GLY A 53 -35.53 -4.24 11.58
C GLY A 53 -36.30 -5.19 12.49
N LYS A 54 -37.24 -4.66 13.28
CA LYS A 54 -38.28 -5.47 13.94
C LYS A 54 -39.13 -6.15 12.88
N GLN A 55 -38.63 -7.22 12.27
CA GLN A 55 -39.38 -8.11 11.41
C GLN A 55 -39.26 -9.52 12.00
N HIS A 56 -40.41 -10.05 12.38
CA HIS A 56 -40.56 -11.40 12.92
C HIS A 56 -39.83 -12.47 12.09
N PRO A 57 -39.36 -13.55 12.74
CA PRO A 57 -38.64 -14.62 12.06
C PRO A 57 -39.60 -15.41 11.15
N ARG A 58 -39.72 -15.00 9.89
CA ARG A 58 -40.15 -15.92 8.84
C ARG A 58 -38.91 -16.65 8.34
N ARG A 59 -39.03 -17.97 8.16
CA ARG A 59 -38.05 -18.96 7.65
C ARG A 59 -37.35 -18.65 6.30
N ARG A 60 -37.38 -17.40 5.82
CA ARG A 60 -36.64 -16.92 4.64
C ARG A 60 -35.60 -15.94 5.17
N GLY A 61 -34.31 -16.28 5.07
CA GLY A 61 -33.21 -15.44 5.54
C GLY A 61 -33.26 -13.99 5.00
N PRO A 62 -32.52 -13.05 5.61
CA PRO A 62 -32.56 -11.66 5.22
C PRO A 62 -32.12 -11.50 3.77
N ALA A 63 -33.05 -11.05 2.92
CA ALA A 63 -32.81 -10.95 1.48
C ALA A 63 -31.85 -9.80 1.17
N LEU A 64 -30.57 -10.10 0.96
CA LEU A 64 -29.54 -9.15 0.53
C LEU A 64 -29.76 -8.71 -0.93
N LEU A 65 -30.28 -9.60 -1.77
CA LEU A 65 -30.61 -9.33 -3.16
C LEU A 65 -31.97 -8.67 -3.34
N THR A 66 -32.12 -7.95 -4.45
CA THR A 66 -33.43 -7.45 -4.87
C THR A 66 -34.32 -8.64 -5.31
N PRO A 67 -35.65 -8.56 -5.10
CA PRO A 67 -36.56 -9.61 -5.56
C PRO A 67 -36.51 -9.87 -7.07
N ALA A 68 -36.15 -8.85 -7.86
CA ALA A 68 -36.01 -8.95 -9.32
C ALA A 68 -34.86 -9.88 -9.71
N THR A 69 -33.70 -9.77 -9.03
CA THR A 69 -32.53 -10.63 -9.26
C THR A 69 -32.83 -12.10 -8.95
N LEU A 70 -33.56 -12.38 -7.86
CA LEU A 70 -33.91 -13.74 -7.48
C LEU A 70 -34.87 -14.41 -8.48
N ARG A 71 -35.77 -13.62 -9.08
CA ARG A 71 -36.71 -14.09 -10.11
C ARG A 71 -36.04 -14.26 -11.47
N ARG A 72 -35.16 -13.35 -11.85
CA ARG A 72 -34.41 -13.40 -13.11
C ARG A 72 -32.96 -13.78 -12.80
N ARG A 73 -32.72 -15.09 -12.66
CA ARG A 73 -31.37 -15.63 -12.50
C ARG A 73 -30.46 -15.08 -13.61
N PRO A 74 -29.31 -14.46 -13.28
CA PRO A 74 -28.31 -14.10 -14.27
C PRO A 74 -27.91 -15.32 -15.09
N ARG A 75 -27.94 -15.21 -16.43
CA ARG A 75 -27.68 -16.33 -17.35
C ARG A 75 -26.26 -16.90 -17.22
N ASP A 76 -25.33 -16.10 -16.72
CA ASP A 76 -23.90 -16.42 -16.64
C ASP A 76 -23.51 -17.08 -15.30
N LEU A 77 -24.47 -17.59 -14.52
CA LEU A 77 -24.18 -18.27 -13.25
C LEU A 77 -24.04 -19.79 -13.47
N PRO A 78 -22.97 -20.43 -12.99
CA PRO A 78 -22.79 -21.88 -13.03
C PRO A 78 -23.95 -22.66 -12.39
N PRO A 79 -24.11 -23.96 -12.64
CA PRO A 79 -25.05 -24.81 -11.90
C PRO A 79 -24.90 -24.67 -10.37
N ILE A 80 -26.00 -24.87 -9.62
CA ILE A 80 -26.01 -24.66 -8.16
C ILE A 80 -25.02 -25.58 -7.43
N GLY A 81 -24.84 -26.82 -7.90
CA GLY A 81 -23.86 -27.74 -7.32
C GLY A 81 -22.43 -27.21 -7.42
N ASP A 82 -22.08 -26.62 -8.56
CA ASP A 82 -20.75 -26.04 -8.78
C ASP A 82 -20.56 -24.75 -7.98
N GLN A 83 -21.61 -23.93 -7.84
CA GLN A 83 -21.58 -22.75 -6.96
C GLN A 83 -21.29 -23.15 -5.50
N ARG A 84 -21.97 -24.17 -4.97
CA ARG A 84 -21.72 -24.64 -3.60
C ARG A 84 -20.30 -25.17 -3.43
N ARG A 85 -19.78 -25.90 -4.41
CA ARG A 85 -18.39 -26.39 -4.41
C ARG A 85 -17.38 -25.24 -4.39
N ALA A 86 -17.54 -24.25 -5.26
CA ALA A 86 -16.69 -23.07 -5.30
C ALA A 86 -16.71 -22.29 -3.97
N LEU A 87 -17.91 -22.09 -3.40
CA LEU A 87 -18.04 -21.44 -2.08
C LEU A 87 -17.34 -22.24 -0.98
N ALA A 88 -17.44 -23.57 -0.99
CA ALA A 88 -16.74 -24.42 -0.04
C ALA A 88 -15.22 -24.28 -0.18
N GLU A 89 -14.69 -24.30 -1.40
CA GLU A 89 -13.26 -24.08 -1.69
C GLU A 89 -12.77 -22.72 -1.18
N THR A 90 -13.55 -21.66 -1.42
CA THR A 90 -13.22 -20.31 -0.91
C THR A 90 -13.21 -20.26 0.61
N LEU A 91 -14.16 -20.94 1.29
CA LEU A 91 -14.21 -20.97 2.75
C LEU A 91 -13.02 -21.73 3.37
N VAL A 92 -12.45 -22.72 2.67
CA VAL A 92 -11.22 -23.41 3.13
C VAL A 92 -10.05 -22.42 3.24
N ALA A 93 -9.97 -21.41 2.37
CA ALA A 93 -8.93 -20.37 2.42
C ALA A 93 -9.00 -19.47 3.68
N ALA A 94 -10.10 -19.50 4.45
CA ALA A 94 -10.18 -18.84 5.75
C ALA A 94 -9.35 -19.56 6.82
N VAL A 95 -9.03 -20.84 6.64
CA VAL A 95 -8.38 -21.70 7.65
C VAL A 95 -6.85 -21.59 7.61
N ASP A 96 -6.27 -21.13 6.49
CA ASP A 96 -4.82 -21.14 6.21
C ASP A 96 -4.01 -20.01 6.91
N LEU A 97 -4.62 -19.32 7.87
CA LEU A 97 -3.98 -18.26 8.67
C LEU A 97 -2.87 -18.76 9.61
N ARG A 98 -2.69 -20.08 9.71
CA ARG A 98 -1.74 -20.70 10.65
C ARG A 98 -0.29 -20.62 10.18
N THR A 99 -0.07 -20.37 8.90
CA THR A 99 1.26 -20.44 8.30
C THR A 99 2.11 -19.19 8.60
N GLU A 100 1.48 -18.01 8.77
CA GLU A 100 2.15 -16.76 9.17
C GLU A 100 1.25 -15.90 10.08
N PRO A 101 1.27 -16.09 11.41
CA PRO A 101 0.33 -15.42 12.33
C PRO A 101 0.46 -13.89 12.36
N ASP A 102 1.64 -13.35 12.06
CA ASP A 102 1.89 -11.90 12.04
C ASP A 102 1.56 -11.23 10.70
N ALA A 103 1.27 -12.03 9.66
CA ALA A 103 1.10 -11.49 8.33
C ALA A 103 -0.33 -10.97 8.10
N PRO A 104 -0.51 -9.84 7.39
CA PRO A 104 -1.84 -9.38 7.02
C PRO A 104 -2.62 -10.47 6.26
N PRO A 105 -3.95 -10.52 6.39
CA PRO A 105 -4.75 -11.49 5.66
C PRO A 105 -4.67 -11.22 4.15
N THR A 106 -4.72 -12.29 3.36
CA THR A 106 -4.85 -12.16 1.91
C THR A 106 -6.27 -11.74 1.52
N ARG A 107 -6.45 -11.27 0.28
CA ARG A 107 -7.79 -11.00 -0.29
C ARG A 107 -8.70 -12.23 -0.16
N ALA A 108 -8.21 -13.41 -0.53
CA ALA A 108 -8.96 -14.65 -0.48
C ALA A 108 -9.41 -14.96 0.95
N THR A 109 -8.51 -14.86 1.93
CA THR A 109 -8.83 -15.08 3.33
C THR A 109 -9.83 -14.06 3.88
N ALA A 110 -9.73 -12.79 3.44
CA ALA A 110 -10.67 -11.74 3.86
C ALA A 110 -12.08 -11.96 3.27
N VAL A 111 -12.18 -12.33 1.99
CA VAL A 111 -13.43 -12.74 1.34
C VAL A 111 -14.03 -13.95 2.04
N ALA A 112 -13.23 -14.99 2.29
CA ALA A 112 -13.67 -16.19 2.98
C ALA A 112 -14.21 -15.89 4.40
N ARG A 113 -13.55 -15.00 5.16
CA ARG A 113 -14.03 -14.54 6.47
C ARG A 113 -15.37 -13.80 6.39
N ILE A 114 -15.58 -12.98 5.37
CA ILE A 114 -16.87 -12.30 5.14
C ILE A 114 -17.95 -13.34 4.87
N LEU A 115 -17.71 -14.29 3.96
CA LEU A 115 -18.67 -15.33 3.60
C LEU A 115 -19.00 -16.22 4.80
N ALA A 116 -18.00 -16.66 5.56
CA ALA A 116 -18.19 -17.45 6.79
C ALA A 116 -19.06 -16.69 7.80
N ARG A 117 -18.79 -15.40 8.01
CA ARG A 117 -19.58 -14.58 8.94
C ARG A 117 -21.02 -14.39 8.49
N VAL A 118 -21.27 -14.29 7.17
CA VAL A 118 -22.63 -14.26 6.63
C VAL A 118 -23.34 -15.59 6.87
N LEU A 119 -22.67 -16.72 6.64
CA LEU A 119 -23.20 -18.06 6.94
C LEU A 119 -23.53 -18.24 8.43
N ASP A 120 -22.64 -17.82 9.31
CA ASP A 120 -22.86 -17.82 10.76
C ASP A 120 -24.09 -16.99 11.14
N SER A 121 -24.26 -15.81 10.51
CA SER A 121 -25.43 -14.95 10.75
C SER A 121 -26.75 -15.59 10.32
N TRP A 122 -26.70 -16.53 9.37
CA TRP A 122 -27.84 -17.31 8.91
C TRP A 122 -27.99 -18.65 9.64
N GLN A 123 -27.09 -18.95 10.59
CA GLN A 123 -27.01 -20.22 11.32
C GLN A 123 -26.86 -21.43 10.39
N MET A 124 -26.11 -21.26 9.30
CA MET A 124 -25.82 -22.30 8.31
C MET A 124 -24.41 -22.83 8.54
N ALA A 125 -24.29 -24.11 8.90
CA ALA A 125 -23.00 -24.76 9.16
C ALA A 125 -22.34 -25.34 7.90
N ASP A 126 -23.14 -25.72 6.90
CA ASP A 126 -22.66 -26.35 5.67
C ASP A 126 -23.17 -25.63 4.42
N THR A 127 -22.27 -25.44 3.45
CA THR A 127 -22.59 -24.91 2.12
C THR A 127 -23.40 -25.90 1.28
N ALA A 128 -23.29 -27.20 1.54
CA ALA A 128 -24.03 -28.25 0.84
C ALA A 128 -25.55 -28.11 1.02
N ASP A 129 -25.99 -27.63 2.19
CA ASP A 129 -27.40 -27.50 2.56
C ASP A 129 -28.01 -26.13 2.23
N LEU A 130 -27.24 -25.23 1.62
CA LEU A 130 -27.69 -23.87 1.35
C LEU A 130 -28.90 -23.83 0.40
N PRO A 131 -30.03 -23.23 0.79
CA PRO A 131 -31.13 -22.94 -0.13
C PRO A 131 -30.65 -22.20 -1.37
N ARG A 132 -31.26 -22.49 -2.53
CA ARG A 132 -30.89 -21.92 -3.84
C ARG A 132 -30.67 -20.40 -3.80
N ASP A 133 -31.58 -19.67 -3.15
CA ASP A 133 -31.53 -18.21 -3.11
C ASP A 133 -30.33 -17.69 -2.30
N LEU A 134 -29.93 -18.41 -1.24
CA LEU A 134 -28.73 -18.09 -0.45
C LEU A 134 -27.45 -18.45 -1.21
N THR A 135 -27.43 -19.58 -1.93
CA THR A 135 -26.30 -19.95 -2.80
C THR A 135 -26.06 -18.87 -3.87
N ILE A 136 -27.11 -18.41 -4.56
CA ILE A 136 -27.00 -17.34 -5.56
C ILE A 136 -26.50 -16.05 -4.92
N THR A 137 -27.01 -15.72 -3.73
CA THR A 137 -26.61 -14.50 -2.99
C THR A 137 -25.12 -14.52 -2.65
N LEU A 138 -24.62 -15.61 -2.07
CA LEU A 138 -23.21 -15.72 -1.69
C LEU A 138 -22.29 -15.77 -2.91
N THR A 139 -22.70 -16.45 -3.98
CA THR A 139 -21.93 -16.49 -5.23
C THR A 139 -21.80 -15.11 -5.86
N LEU A 140 -22.89 -14.32 -5.88
CA LEU A 140 -22.83 -12.95 -6.38
C LEU A 140 -22.01 -12.03 -5.46
N LEU A 141 -22.05 -12.26 -4.15
CA LEU A 141 -21.26 -11.49 -3.19
C LEU A 141 -19.77 -11.79 -3.36
N GLU A 142 -19.38 -13.06 -3.42
CA GLU A 142 -18.01 -13.49 -3.70
C GLU A 142 -17.50 -12.85 -5.00
N ARG A 143 -18.24 -13.01 -6.10
CA ARG A 143 -17.88 -12.41 -7.39
C ARG A 143 -17.71 -10.90 -7.30
N LEU A 144 -18.60 -10.20 -6.60
CA LEU A 144 -18.50 -8.76 -6.41
C LEU A 144 -17.21 -8.38 -5.68
N LEU A 145 -16.85 -9.13 -4.63
CA LEU A 145 -15.68 -8.84 -3.80
C LEU A 145 -14.36 -9.18 -4.51
N THR A 146 -14.37 -10.00 -5.56
CA THR A 146 -13.18 -10.38 -6.33
C THR A 146 -13.08 -9.70 -7.70
N ALA A 147 -14.16 -9.08 -8.19
CA ALA A 147 -14.21 -8.50 -9.52
C ALA A 147 -13.51 -7.14 -9.64
N ASP A 148 -13.15 -6.79 -10.87
CA ASP A 148 -12.72 -5.46 -11.26
C ASP A 148 -13.83 -4.41 -11.00
N PRO A 149 -13.48 -3.12 -10.79
CA PRO A 149 -14.44 -2.09 -10.38
C PRO A 149 -15.68 -1.99 -11.29
N GLY A 150 -15.51 -2.14 -12.61
CA GLY A 150 -16.61 -2.07 -13.57
C GLY A 150 -17.62 -3.23 -13.43
N GLU A 151 -17.13 -4.47 -13.27
CA GLU A 151 -18.00 -5.62 -13.05
C GLU A 151 -18.62 -5.60 -11.66
N ALA A 152 -17.85 -5.20 -10.64
CA ALA A 152 -18.35 -5.05 -9.27
C ALA A 152 -19.52 -4.06 -9.20
N GLY A 153 -19.42 -2.91 -9.89
CA GLY A 153 -20.51 -1.94 -9.99
C GLY A 153 -21.78 -2.51 -10.61
N ARG A 154 -21.65 -3.31 -11.67
CA ARG A 154 -22.78 -4.01 -12.30
C ARG A 154 -23.44 -5.03 -11.37
N ILE A 155 -22.63 -5.82 -10.65
CA ILE A 155 -23.15 -6.82 -9.70
C ILE A 155 -23.79 -6.14 -8.49
N ALA A 156 -23.25 -5.01 -8.01
CA ALA A 156 -23.76 -4.28 -6.86
C ALA A 156 -25.23 -3.85 -7.03
N GLN A 157 -25.64 -3.48 -8.26
CA GLN A 157 -27.04 -3.12 -8.57
C GLN A 157 -28.04 -4.26 -8.34
N MET A 158 -27.55 -5.51 -8.23
CA MET A 158 -28.39 -6.67 -7.93
C MET A 158 -28.72 -6.79 -6.43
N PHE A 159 -27.99 -6.07 -5.58
CA PHE A 159 -28.18 -6.01 -4.13
C PHE A 159 -29.13 -4.87 -3.74
N ARG A 160 -29.82 -5.02 -2.60
CA ARG A 160 -30.72 -3.97 -2.07
C ARG A 160 -29.98 -2.72 -1.61
N ARG A 161 -28.71 -2.87 -1.21
CA ARG A 161 -27.85 -1.80 -0.72
C ARG A 161 -26.53 -1.84 -1.49
N PRO A 162 -26.50 -1.32 -2.73
CA PRO A 162 -25.31 -1.35 -3.59
C PRO A 162 -24.12 -0.63 -2.94
N ASP A 163 -24.36 0.50 -2.29
CA ASP A 163 -23.31 1.32 -1.66
C ASP A 163 -22.54 0.53 -0.59
N LEU A 164 -23.25 -0.32 0.17
CA LEU A 164 -22.64 -1.12 1.24
C LEU A 164 -21.75 -2.23 0.72
N VAL A 165 -22.18 -2.94 -0.32
CA VAL A 165 -21.38 -4.04 -0.88
C VAL A 165 -20.16 -3.50 -1.63
N LEU A 166 -20.27 -2.29 -2.20
CA LEU A 166 -19.12 -1.58 -2.76
C LEU A 166 -18.15 -1.12 -1.68
N ALA A 167 -18.64 -0.53 -0.58
CA ALA A 167 -17.78 -0.17 0.55
C ALA A 167 -17.03 -1.40 1.13
N LEU A 168 -17.69 -2.56 1.21
CA LEU A 168 -17.05 -3.81 1.64
C LEU A 168 -15.96 -4.28 0.65
N ARG A 169 -16.17 -4.07 -0.65
CA ARG A 169 -15.15 -4.34 -1.66
C ARG A 169 -13.94 -3.42 -1.49
N ASP A 170 -14.18 -2.14 -1.20
CA ASP A 170 -13.12 -1.15 -0.97
C ASP A 170 -12.28 -1.54 0.26
N GLU A 171 -12.92 -1.98 1.35
CA GLU A 171 -12.21 -2.55 2.53
C GLU A 171 -11.35 -3.78 2.15
N ILE A 172 -11.83 -4.63 1.24
CA ILE A 172 -11.06 -5.79 0.75
C ILE A 172 -9.89 -5.37 -0.14
N ASP A 173 -10.06 -4.32 -0.94
CA ASP A 173 -8.97 -3.73 -1.72
C ASP A 173 -7.89 -3.14 -0.80
N GLU A 174 -8.28 -2.46 0.28
CA GLU A 174 -7.33 -1.97 1.30
C GLU A 174 -6.55 -3.12 1.96
N VAL A 175 -7.23 -4.21 2.36
CA VAL A 175 -6.57 -5.41 2.90
C VAL A 175 -5.55 -5.98 1.90
N ALA A 176 -5.91 -6.06 0.63
CA ALA A 176 -5.02 -6.55 -0.42
C ALA A 176 -3.80 -5.63 -0.61
N GLN A 177 -3.97 -4.31 -0.54
CA GLN A 177 -2.87 -3.35 -0.61
C GLN A 177 -1.91 -3.50 0.58
N VAL A 178 -2.43 -3.63 1.80
CA VAL A 178 -1.63 -3.86 3.01
C VAL A 178 -0.85 -5.17 2.90
N ARG A 179 -1.48 -6.26 2.44
CA ARG A 179 -0.80 -7.54 2.20
C ARG A 179 0.31 -7.41 1.16
N ALA A 180 0.04 -6.75 0.04
CA ALA A 180 1.03 -6.58 -1.02
C ALA A 180 2.26 -5.77 -0.54
N ALA A 181 2.05 -4.75 0.29
CA ALA A 181 3.15 -3.99 0.91
C ALA A 181 3.98 -4.87 1.86
N TYR A 182 3.31 -5.68 2.68
CA TYR A 182 3.97 -6.67 3.55
C TYR A 182 4.81 -7.66 2.74
N ASP A 183 4.24 -8.27 1.69
CA ASP A 183 4.94 -9.27 0.87
C ASP A 183 6.19 -8.70 0.19
N ARG A 184 6.13 -7.44 -0.28
CA ARG A 184 7.31 -6.74 -0.82
C ARG A 184 8.39 -6.53 0.24
N ALA A 185 8.00 -6.06 1.42
CA ALA A 185 8.94 -5.83 2.52
C ALA A 185 9.57 -7.14 3.01
N PHE A 186 8.78 -8.22 3.07
CA PHE A 186 9.25 -9.55 3.41
C PHE A 186 10.19 -10.12 2.35
N ALA A 187 9.90 -9.93 1.06
CA ALA A 187 10.80 -10.32 -0.02
C ALA A 187 12.16 -9.59 0.07
N ALA A 188 12.16 -8.28 0.35
CA ALA A 188 13.39 -7.51 0.58
C ALA A 188 14.19 -8.02 1.79
N PHE A 189 13.50 -8.40 2.87
CA PHE A 189 14.14 -9.02 4.03
C PHE A 189 14.81 -10.36 3.66
N GLN A 190 14.10 -11.25 2.96
CA GLN A 190 14.64 -12.55 2.55
C GLN A 190 15.83 -12.40 1.59
N ALA A 191 15.72 -11.53 0.60
CA ALA A 191 16.81 -11.24 -0.32
C ALA A 191 18.04 -10.66 0.40
N THR A 192 17.84 -9.79 1.38
CA THR A 192 18.95 -9.27 2.19
C THR A 192 19.63 -10.37 2.99
N ARG A 193 18.88 -11.35 3.52
CA ARG A 193 19.48 -12.52 4.20
C ARG A 193 20.30 -13.38 3.24
N VAL A 194 19.84 -13.57 2.01
CA VAL A 194 20.59 -14.29 0.99
C VAL A 194 21.91 -13.57 0.68
N VAL A 195 21.86 -12.24 0.49
CA VAL A 195 23.08 -11.44 0.29
C VAL A 195 24.03 -11.51 1.48
N GLN A 196 23.51 -11.55 2.71
CA GLN A 196 24.34 -11.72 3.90
C GLN A 196 25.11 -13.05 3.90
N ALA A 197 24.48 -14.12 3.42
CA ALA A 197 25.05 -15.46 3.40
C ALA A 197 25.92 -15.73 2.16
N ALA A 198 26.01 -14.78 1.22
CA ALA A 198 26.77 -14.95 -0.01
C ALA A 198 28.29 -14.93 0.24
N ASP A 199 29.00 -15.84 -0.43
CA ASP A 199 30.46 -15.90 -0.48
C ASP A 199 30.92 -16.05 -1.94
N PRO A 200 31.67 -15.07 -2.51
CA PRO A 200 32.15 -13.85 -1.87
C PRO A 200 31.02 -12.83 -1.63
N ALA A 201 31.18 -12.03 -0.57
CA ALA A 201 30.29 -10.91 -0.29
C ALA A 201 30.38 -9.83 -1.41
N PRO A 202 29.29 -9.10 -1.72
CA PRO A 202 29.32 -8.02 -2.69
C PRO A 202 30.36 -6.95 -2.34
N ARG A 203 31.05 -6.42 -3.35
CA ARG A 203 32.11 -5.42 -3.18
C ARG A 203 31.58 -4.01 -3.06
N ASP A 204 30.40 -3.74 -3.61
CA ASP A 204 29.74 -2.46 -3.52
C ASP A 204 28.21 -2.57 -3.46
N LEU A 205 27.56 -1.46 -3.15
CA LEU A 205 26.11 -1.36 -3.05
C LEU A 205 25.39 -1.80 -4.33
N VAL A 206 25.94 -1.49 -5.51
CA VAL A 206 25.28 -1.83 -6.79
C VAL A 206 25.32 -3.33 -7.02
N GLU A 207 26.47 -3.97 -6.77
CA GLU A 207 26.60 -5.44 -6.81
C GLU A 207 25.67 -6.11 -5.79
N ALA A 208 25.50 -5.51 -4.61
CA ALA A 208 24.56 -5.99 -3.60
C ALA A 208 23.09 -5.90 -4.08
N PHE A 209 22.69 -4.80 -4.74
CA PHE A 209 21.33 -4.66 -5.27
C PHE A 209 21.04 -5.65 -6.40
N LEU A 210 22.00 -5.84 -7.30
CA LEU A 210 21.88 -6.82 -8.37
C LEU A 210 21.76 -8.25 -7.80
N SER A 211 22.48 -8.56 -6.72
CA SER A 211 22.41 -9.85 -6.05
C SER A 211 21.09 -10.08 -5.32
N MET A 212 20.48 -9.03 -4.74
CA MET A 212 19.17 -9.17 -4.10
C MET A 212 18.05 -9.51 -5.11
N GLY A 213 18.13 -8.98 -6.33
CA GLY A 213 17.13 -9.22 -7.38
C GLY A 213 15.73 -8.66 -7.10
N VAL A 214 15.50 -8.04 -5.94
CA VAL A 214 14.24 -7.43 -5.53
C VAL A 214 14.45 -5.99 -5.07
N PRO A 215 13.48 -5.08 -5.31
CA PRO A 215 13.59 -3.70 -4.86
C PRO A 215 13.38 -3.57 -3.35
N ASP A 216 14.30 -2.90 -2.67
CA ASP A 216 14.12 -2.43 -1.28
C ASP A 216 14.01 -0.91 -1.27
N ILE A 217 12.77 -0.40 -1.28
CA ILE A 217 12.50 1.03 -1.41
C ILE A 217 13.01 1.83 -0.20
N ASP A 218 13.03 1.25 0.99
CA ASP A 218 13.51 1.94 2.19
C ASP A 218 15.03 2.03 2.20
N LEU A 219 15.72 0.95 1.78
CA LEU A 219 17.16 0.97 1.61
C LEU A 219 17.57 1.98 0.53
N TRP A 220 16.89 1.96 -0.62
CA TRP A 220 17.13 2.93 -1.70
C TRP A 220 16.89 4.36 -1.25
N HIS A 221 15.83 4.61 -0.48
CA HIS A 221 15.57 5.91 0.11
C HIS A 221 16.71 6.35 1.02
N ARG A 222 17.14 5.47 1.94
CA ARG A 222 18.26 5.74 2.85
C ARG A 222 19.55 6.06 2.10
N ILE A 223 19.89 5.31 1.05
CA ILE A 223 21.08 5.59 0.23
C ILE A 223 20.98 6.97 -0.40
N VAL A 224 19.82 7.30 -0.98
CA VAL A 224 19.61 8.60 -1.62
C VAL A 224 19.69 9.74 -0.62
N THR A 225 19.13 9.60 0.58
CA THR A 225 19.11 10.67 1.57
C THR A 225 20.41 10.79 2.36
N GLU A 226 21.14 9.69 2.58
CA GLU A 226 22.34 9.65 3.44
C GLU A 226 23.66 9.51 2.66
N HIS A 227 23.66 9.36 1.33
CA HIS A 227 24.91 9.23 0.59
C HIS A 227 25.83 10.45 0.77
N ASP A 228 27.13 10.20 0.83
CA ASP A 228 28.14 11.24 0.66
C ASP A 228 28.27 11.58 -0.84
N PRO A 229 28.01 12.84 -1.26
CA PRO A 229 28.08 13.24 -2.67
C PRO A 229 29.51 13.30 -3.22
N ASP A 230 30.50 13.41 -2.34
CA ASP A 230 31.92 13.44 -2.73
C ASP A 230 32.49 12.03 -2.93
N SER A 231 31.86 11.00 -2.36
CA SER A 231 32.17 9.60 -2.63
C SER A 231 31.61 9.14 -3.99
N PRO A 232 32.46 8.85 -5.01
CA PRO A 232 31.98 8.46 -6.33
C PRO A 232 31.17 7.15 -6.33
N ALA A 233 31.53 6.22 -5.44
CA ALA A 233 30.83 4.93 -5.30
C ALA A 233 29.41 5.12 -4.76
N LEU A 234 29.26 5.95 -3.73
CA LEU A 234 27.95 6.26 -3.13
C LEU A 234 27.08 7.11 -4.06
N ARG A 235 27.65 8.12 -4.73
CA ARG A 235 26.95 8.89 -5.77
C ARG A 235 26.44 7.99 -6.89
N ARG A 236 27.26 7.03 -7.34
CA ARG A 236 26.87 6.04 -8.35
C ARG A 236 25.75 5.13 -7.86
N ALA A 237 25.78 4.69 -6.60
CA ALA A 237 24.73 3.88 -6.01
C ALA A 237 23.39 4.64 -5.89
N ALA A 238 23.42 5.88 -5.38
CA ALA A 238 22.23 6.73 -5.29
C ALA A 238 21.60 6.99 -6.67
N LEU A 239 22.44 7.33 -7.68
CA LEU A 239 21.98 7.51 -9.06
C LEU A 239 21.42 6.20 -9.66
N TRP A 240 22.04 5.05 -9.35
CA TRP A 240 21.52 3.75 -9.77
C TRP A 240 20.12 3.49 -9.20
N CYS A 241 19.88 3.79 -7.92
CA CYS A 241 18.59 3.60 -7.26
C CYS A 241 17.48 4.40 -7.94
N VAL A 242 17.69 5.69 -8.21
CA VAL A 242 16.67 6.56 -8.84
C VAL A 242 16.46 6.29 -10.33
N LEU A 243 17.39 5.59 -10.99
CA LEU A 243 17.19 5.16 -12.38
C LEU A 243 16.28 3.93 -12.50
N GLN A 244 16.02 3.21 -11.41
CA GLN A 244 15.15 2.03 -11.43
C GLN A 244 13.67 2.43 -11.52
N PRO A 245 12.86 1.84 -12.43
CA PRO A 245 11.42 2.12 -12.52
C PRO A 245 10.64 1.83 -11.24
N GLN A 246 11.11 0.88 -10.43
CA GLN A 246 10.49 0.48 -9.17
C GLN A 246 10.85 1.43 -8.00
N CYS A 247 11.66 2.46 -8.25
CA CYS A 247 12.01 3.46 -7.24
C CYS A 247 10.75 4.21 -6.79
N ASP A 248 10.68 4.51 -5.51
CA ASP A 248 9.56 5.27 -4.96
C ASP A 248 9.64 6.74 -5.38
N ARG A 249 8.49 7.35 -5.71
CA ARG A 249 8.41 8.76 -6.12
C ARG A 249 9.01 9.71 -5.10
N ALA A 250 8.84 9.47 -3.80
CA ALA A 250 9.45 10.28 -2.74
C ALA A 250 10.96 10.14 -2.68
N THR A 251 11.51 8.98 -3.04
CA THR A 251 12.96 8.78 -3.14
C THR A 251 13.55 9.57 -4.31
N VAL A 252 12.88 9.55 -5.47
CA VAL A 252 13.31 10.36 -6.62
C VAL A 252 13.19 11.86 -6.31
N ALA A 253 12.11 12.28 -5.64
CA ALA A 253 11.92 13.66 -5.19
C ALA A 253 13.04 14.10 -4.23
N ALA A 254 13.37 13.27 -3.23
CA ALA A 254 14.46 13.54 -2.29
C ALA A 254 15.82 13.67 -2.98
N TYR A 255 16.10 12.78 -3.95
CA TYR A 255 17.32 12.87 -4.76
C TYR A 255 17.39 14.17 -5.54
N LEU A 256 16.33 14.49 -6.30
CA LEU A 256 16.30 15.67 -7.16
C LEU A 256 16.33 16.98 -6.36
N ALA A 257 15.66 17.02 -5.21
CA ALA A 257 15.73 18.16 -4.29
C ALA A 257 17.15 18.35 -3.74
N ARG A 258 17.84 17.25 -3.39
CA ARG A 258 19.20 17.33 -2.84
C ARG A 258 20.22 17.76 -3.89
N VAL A 259 20.20 17.18 -5.09
CA VAL A 259 21.17 17.52 -6.14
C VAL A 259 21.04 18.97 -6.60
N THR A 260 19.83 19.55 -6.56
CA THR A 260 19.61 20.95 -6.90
C THR A 260 19.96 21.87 -5.74
N HIS A 261 19.48 21.60 -4.52
CA HIS A 261 19.72 22.44 -3.35
C HIS A 261 21.21 22.53 -2.97
N GLU A 262 21.96 21.44 -3.12
CA GLU A 262 23.39 21.43 -2.83
C GLU A 262 24.23 21.93 -4.03
N GLY A 263 23.65 22.32 -5.16
CA GLY A 263 24.40 22.81 -6.32
C GLY A 263 25.28 21.73 -6.98
N GLN A 264 24.86 20.46 -6.92
CA GLN A 264 25.68 19.35 -7.41
C GLN A 264 25.77 19.31 -8.93
N LEU A 265 24.77 19.84 -9.65
CA LEU A 265 24.74 19.82 -11.11
C LEU A 265 25.78 20.78 -11.67
N THR A 266 25.83 22.01 -11.15
CA THR A 266 26.82 23.02 -11.49
C THR A 266 28.23 22.53 -11.16
N ARG A 267 28.44 21.87 -10.00
CA ARG A 267 29.74 21.26 -9.66
C ARG A 267 30.15 20.17 -10.65
N ALA A 268 29.22 19.29 -11.03
CA ALA A 268 29.48 18.23 -12.01
C ALA A 268 29.83 18.81 -13.39
N ALA A 269 29.13 19.87 -13.83
CA ALA A 269 29.42 20.59 -15.05
C ALA A 269 30.84 21.19 -15.05
N ARG A 270 31.26 21.84 -13.94
CA ARG A 270 32.63 22.36 -13.79
C ARG A 270 33.71 21.27 -13.85
N ARG A 271 33.39 20.06 -13.37
CA ARG A 271 34.28 18.89 -13.45
C ARG A 271 34.23 18.19 -14.82
N GLY A 272 33.35 18.61 -15.74
CA GLY A 272 33.17 17.99 -17.04
C GLY A 272 32.46 16.62 -16.99
N ASP A 273 31.76 16.29 -15.90
CA ASP A 273 31.07 14.99 -15.71
C ASP A 273 29.74 14.95 -16.50
N ARG A 274 29.85 14.93 -17.84
CA ARG A 274 28.70 14.90 -18.74
C ARG A 274 27.85 13.65 -18.57
N ALA A 275 28.50 12.50 -18.31
CA ALA A 275 27.81 11.23 -18.11
C ALA A 275 26.88 11.26 -16.88
N TYR A 276 27.28 11.93 -15.80
CA TYR A 276 26.41 12.16 -14.66
C TYR A 276 25.24 13.08 -15.01
N LEU A 277 25.49 14.21 -15.66
CA LEU A 277 24.45 15.17 -16.05
C LEU A 277 23.39 14.55 -16.97
N ASP A 278 23.81 13.76 -17.97
CA ASP A 278 22.89 13.07 -18.88
C ASP A 278 21.99 12.08 -18.14
N ARG A 279 22.53 11.39 -17.13
CA ARG A 279 21.78 10.45 -16.30
C ARG A 279 20.80 11.18 -15.39
N VAL A 280 21.18 12.29 -14.76
CA VAL A 280 20.24 13.11 -13.96
C VAL A 280 19.13 13.69 -14.84
N ALA A 281 19.47 14.21 -16.02
CA ALA A 281 18.48 14.70 -16.97
C ALA A 281 17.49 13.59 -17.40
N ARG A 282 17.95 12.34 -17.50
CA ARG A 282 17.07 11.18 -17.73
C ARG A 282 16.14 10.93 -16.54
N VAL A 283 16.61 11.03 -15.30
CA VAL A 283 15.76 10.89 -14.09
C VAL A 283 14.65 11.93 -14.09
N ILE A 284 14.98 13.20 -14.39
CA ILE A 284 13.98 14.29 -14.49
C ILE A 284 12.93 13.97 -15.55
N ARG A 285 13.35 13.58 -16.77
CA ARG A 285 12.43 13.22 -17.85
C ARG A 285 11.54 12.02 -17.49
N ASN A 286 12.12 10.97 -16.92
CA ASN A 286 11.38 9.79 -16.47
C ASN A 286 10.31 10.17 -15.44
N TYR A 287 10.65 11.05 -14.50
CA TYR A 287 9.71 11.51 -13.50
C TYR A 287 8.57 12.30 -14.13
N ASN A 288 8.89 13.30 -14.95
CA ASN A 288 7.89 14.14 -15.59
C ASN A 288 7.00 13.35 -16.57
N ALA A 289 7.49 12.24 -17.11
CA ALA A 289 6.71 11.30 -17.93
C ALA A 289 5.87 10.30 -17.13
N GLY A 290 5.91 10.33 -15.79
CA GLY A 290 5.14 9.41 -14.94
C GLY A 290 5.69 7.98 -14.90
N ALA A 291 6.98 7.76 -15.18
CA ALA A 291 7.58 6.43 -15.22
C ALA A 291 7.64 5.74 -13.83
N TYR A 292 7.60 6.51 -12.74
CA TYR A 292 7.60 6.01 -11.37
C TYR A 292 6.17 5.90 -10.85
N THR A 293 5.66 4.69 -10.75
CA THR A 293 4.26 4.43 -10.36
C THR A 293 4.07 4.23 -8.86
N ARG A 294 5.15 3.97 -8.12
CA ARG A 294 5.10 3.64 -6.69
C ARG A 294 5.14 4.90 -5.81
N GLN A 295 4.23 4.97 -4.84
CA GLN A 295 4.19 6.03 -3.83
C GLN A 295 3.77 5.42 -2.49
N GLU A 296 4.76 4.94 -1.75
CA GLU A 296 4.61 4.41 -0.38
C GLU A 296 5.28 5.32 0.65
N LEU A 297 6.35 6.03 0.26
CA LEU A 297 7.13 6.86 1.17
C LEU A 297 6.68 8.33 1.11
N ALA A 298 6.76 9.01 2.25
CA ALA A 298 6.52 10.44 2.32
C ALA A 298 7.74 11.25 1.87
N PHE A 299 7.49 12.43 1.29
CA PHE A 299 8.51 13.44 1.03
C PHE A 299 7.96 14.83 1.35
N VAL A 300 8.77 15.65 2.02
CA VAL A 300 8.44 17.04 2.32
C VAL A 300 9.56 17.91 1.76
N PRO A 301 9.28 18.82 0.82
CA PRO A 301 10.29 19.72 0.27
C PRO A 301 10.76 20.72 1.34
N ALA A 302 12.02 21.12 1.26
CA ALA A 302 12.54 22.21 2.07
C ALA A 302 11.87 23.55 1.71
N ALA A 303 11.82 24.48 2.67
CA ALA A 303 11.38 25.84 2.38
C ALA A 303 12.30 26.47 1.31
N GLY A 304 11.71 27.09 0.28
CA GLY A 304 12.46 27.67 -0.83
C GLY A 304 12.96 26.67 -1.88
N ALA A 305 12.60 25.38 -1.80
CA ALA A 305 13.06 24.35 -2.75
C ALA A 305 12.83 24.73 -4.22
N ALA A 306 11.68 25.36 -4.54
CA ALA A 306 11.37 25.80 -5.90
C ALA A 306 12.33 26.88 -6.41
N GLN A 307 12.69 27.84 -5.56
CA GLN A 307 13.64 28.89 -5.93
C GLN A 307 15.05 28.32 -6.10
N SER A 308 15.54 27.52 -5.13
CA SER A 308 16.87 26.89 -5.22
C SER A 308 17.00 26.00 -6.44
N GLN A 309 15.94 25.27 -6.78
CA GLN A 309 15.89 24.46 -7.99
C GLN A 309 15.98 25.31 -9.25
N ALA A 310 15.19 26.37 -9.36
CA ALA A 310 15.20 27.23 -10.55
C ALA A 310 16.58 27.84 -10.77
N GLU A 311 17.17 28.41 -9.70
CA GLU A 311 18.50 29.03 -9.73
C GLU A 311 19.60 28.06 -10.18
N GLU A 312 19.62 26.83 -9.65
CA GLU A 312 20.62 25.83 -10.05
C GLU A 312 20.46 25.37 -11.50
N LEU A 313 19.22 25.20 -11.98
CA LEU A 313 18.96 24.81 -13.37
C LEU A 313 19.31 25.92 -14.36
N ASP A 314 19.06 27.18 -14.00
CA ASP A 314 19.47 28.35 -14.78
C ASP A 314 20.99 28.47 -14.82
N ALA A 315 21.66 28.37 -13.67
CA ALA A 315 23.12 28.40 -13.58
C ALA A 315 23.79 27.28 -14.38
N LEU A 316 23.20 26.07 -14.39
CA LEU A 316 23.66 24.96 -15.21
C LEU A 316 23.53 25.26 -16.71
N ALA A 317 22.41 25.83 -17.14
CA ALA A 317 22.16 26.18 -18.54
C ALA A 317 23.18 27.22 -19.03
N ASP A 318 23.40 28.26 -18.23
CA ASP A 318 24.37 29.33 -18.51
C ASP A 318 25.80 28.79 -18.59
N LEU A 319 26.19 27.95 -17.62
CA LEU A 319 27.54 27.38 -17.55
C LEU A 319 27.84 26.44 -18.72
N THR A 320 26.87 25.61 -19.10
CA THR A 320 27.06 24.60 -20.16
C THR A 320 26.74 25.11 -21.56
N ARG A 321 26.10 26.29 -21.67
CA ARG A 321 25.54 26.84 -22.92
C ARG A 321 24.59 25.85 -23.60
N THR A 322 23.80 25.13 -22.81
CA THR A 322 22.80 24.18 -23.29
C THR A 322 21.39 24.64 -22.88
N PRO A 323 20.33 24.18 -23.55
CA PRO A 323 18.97 24.47 -23.12
C PRO A 323 18.75 24.05 -21.66
N ARG A 324 18.07 24.91 -20.91
CA ARG A 324 17.69 24.65 -19.52
C ARG A 324 16.92 23.33 -19.41
N LEU A 325 17.27 22.51 -18.42
CA LEU A 325 16.53 21.28 -18.13
C LEU A 325 15.10 21.60 -17.65
N PRO A 326 14.12 20.71 -17.90
CA PRO A 326 12.77 20.90 -17.38
C PRO A 326 12.76 20.82 -15.86
N ASP A 327 11.83 21.54 -15.23
CA ASP A 327 11.69 21.53 -13.78
C ASP A 327 11.23 20.14 -13.27
N PRO A 328 11.93 19.54 -12.30
CA PRO A 328 11.44 18.34 -11.63
C PRO A 328 10.34 18.71 -10.62
N HIS A 329 9.08 18.65 -11.06
CA HIS A 329 7.91 19.04 -10.26
C HIS A 329 7.83 18.35 -8.89
N CYS A 330 8.41 17.17 -8.74
CA CYS A 330 8.38 16.43 -7.49
C CYS A 330 9.26 16.97 -6.39
N ALA A 331 10.35 17.65 -6.72
CA ALA A 331 11.27 18.17 -5.73
C ALA A 331 10.67 19.35 -4.94
N VAL A 332 9.51 19.87 -5.37
CA VAL A 332 8.85 21.05 -4.79
C VAL A 332 7.44 20.77 -4.27
N ILE A 333 6.93 19.53 -4.40
CA ILE A 333 5.59 19.13 -3.98
C ILE A 333 5.71 18.09 -2.86
N ALA A 334 4.93 18.27 -1.79
CA ALA A 334 4.84 17.28 -0.73
C ALA A 334 4.16 16.00 -1.26
N LEU A 335 4.72 14.85 -0.90
CA LEU A 335 4.17 13.54 -1.23
C LEU A 335 3.77 12.84 0.06
N ASP A 336 2.51 12.40 0.12
CA ASP A 336 2.00 11.61 1.23
C ASP A 336 2.54 10.18 1.18
N GLY A 337 2.75 9.60 2.37
CA GLY A 337 3.21 8.23 2.54
C GLY A 337 3.65 7.94 3.98
N ARG A 338 4.21 6.75 4.20
CA ARG A 338 4.84 6.40 5.48
C ARG A 338 6.27 6.93 5.56
N LYS A 339 6.81 7.00 6.79
CA LYS A 339 8.23 7.24 6.97
C LYS A 339 9.05 6.04 6.45
N PRO A 340 10.25 6.29 5.88
CA PRO A 340 11.16 5.22 5.50
C PRO A 340 11.64 4.46 6.73
N ARG A 341 11.81 3.15 6.59
CA ARG A 341 12.39 2.30 7.62
C ARG A 341 13.93 2.41 7.57
N PRO A 342 14.64 2.37 8.71
CA PRO A 342 16.04 2.79 8.79
C PRO A 342 17.08 1.82 8.21
N ARG A 343 16.72 0.55 7.93
CA ARG A 343 17.64 -0.48 7.42
C ARG A 343 19.04 -0.50 8.09
N PRO A 344 19.12 -0.50 9.43
CA PRO A 344 20.34 -0.24 10.20
C PRO A 344 21.41 -1.34 10.08
N ALA A 345 21.09 -2.48 9.49
CA ALA A 345 22.07 -3.54 9.21
C ALA A 345 23.02 -3.17 8.07
N TRP A 346 22.65 -2.23 7.20
CA TRP A 346 23.47 -1.78 6.08
C TRP A 346 24.43 -0.67 6.51
N ASP A 347 25.69 -0.86 6.18
CA ASP A 347 26.72 0.17 6.13
C ASP A 347 26.84 0.65 4.69
N LEU A 348 26.38 1.89 4.47
CA LEU A 348 26.37 2.47 3.14
C LEU A 348 27.78 2.68 2.60
N ALA A 349 28.70 3.18 3.45
CA ALA A 349 30.04 3.57 3.04
C ALA A 349 30.84 2.39 2.49
N ASN A 350 30.69 1.23 3.12
CA ASN A 350 31.34 -0.02 2.71
C ASN A 350 30.46 -0.92 1.83
N GLY A 351 29.21 -0.51 1.56
CA GLY A 351 28.27 -1.24 0.74
C GLY A 351 27.93 -2.66 1.21
N ARG A 352 28.01 -2.91 2.51
CA ARG A 352 27.89 -4.26 3.10
C ARG A 352 27.01 -4.28 4.34
N LEU A 353 26.60 -5.47 4.73
CA LEU A 353 25.90 -5.69 5.99
C LEU A 353 26.92 -5.77 7.14
N VAL A 354 26.73 -4.97 8.19
CA VAL A 354 27.55 -5.00 9.41
C VAL A 354 27.00 -5.93 10.49
N ARG A 355 25.74 -6.34 10.34
CA ARG A 355 25.05 -7.29 11.22
C ARG A 355 23.94 -8.01 10.46
N PRO A 356 23.41 -9.13 10.99
CA PRO A 356 22.24 -9.78 10.41
C PRO A 356 21.03 -8.84 10.31
N PRO A 357 20.28 -8.85 9.19
CA PRO A 357 19.05 -8.08 9.08
C PRO A 357 18.01 -8.64 10.05
N MET A 358 17.27 -7.76 10.73
CA MET A 358 16.20 -8.14 11.64
C MET A 358 14.85 -7.97 10.97
N ARG A 359 13.92 -8.91 11.14
CA ARG A 359 12.58 -8.86 10.54
C ARG A 359 11.82 -7.55 10.90
N ALA A 360 11.97 -7.07 12.14
CA ALA A 360 11.35 -5.83 12.61
C ALA A 360 11.85 -4.56 11.90
N ASP A 361 13.07 -4.59 11.31
CA ASP A 361 13.59 -3.46 10.54
C ASP A 361 12.95 -3.37 9.14
N TYR A 362 12.17 -4.37 8.73
CA TYR A 362 11.55 -4.48 7.40
C TYR A 362 10.03 -4.42 7.43
N LEU A 363 9.37 -4.97 8.45
CA LEU A 363 7.91 -5.18 8.48
C LEU A 363 7.10 -4.14 9.22
#